data_AF-A0A562Q4J6-F1
#
_entry.id   AF-A0A562Q4J6-F1
#
_cell.length_a   1.000
_cell.length_b   1.000
_cell.length_c   1.000
_cell.angle_alpha   90.00
_cell.angle_beta   90.00
_cell.angle_gamma   90.00
#
_symmetry.space_group_name_H-M   'P 1'
#
loop_
_entity.id
_entity.type
_entity.pdbx_description
1 polymer ?
#
loop_
_entity_poly.entity_id
_entity_poly.type
_entity_poly.pdbx_seq_one_letter_code
_entity_poly.pdbx_strand_id
1 'polypeptide(L)'
;MPGEETTEQSLTPRSNAPQVWTASVAETKFYWYDLLVSGGELPDFRDPVGRYLRRMQFALDGAMEKRLLYFLVARPRVRIDTARNVSWGFFSLKLTVPVLIGTEERKGSITMDLEVPFDATYKKPLVQLQDKFLLLNWGSMMEPLSVHDLIQRYDMNLDFPSTVLYVGQTRDPEGKIAKGTCSIVNRVRNRVMLEHDTFLLIQRYDVKVDTSARDISAEASERSQVEMIEAALIAYFEGPEPQLRNEIERGTRREHIADLCDTYYLEKLTVDLGFQGADSFHDLASDHAPKSRRHLFECVFDEGTPAITRLGEKDRALPVLKD
;
A
#
# COMPACT_ATOMS: atom_id res chain seq x y z
N MET A 1 9.06 -21.15 -26.84
CA MET A 1 8.77 -22.45 -26.23
C MET A 1 7.69 -22.23 -25.19
N PRO A 2 6.50 -22.82 -25.31
CA PRO A 2 5.49 -22.74 -24.26
C PRO A 2 5.70 -23.91 -23.31
N GLY A 3 5.90 -23.64 -22.03
CA GLY A 3 6.15 -24.70 -21.06
C GLY A 3 6.33 -24.11 -19.68
N GLU A 4 5.20 -23.89 -19.01
CA GLU A 4 5.04 -24.08 -17.57
C GLU A 4 3.53 -23.98 -17.27
N GLU A 5 2.79 -24.97 -17.78
CA GLU A 5 1.57 -25.40 -17.10
C GLU A 5 2.02 -26.06 -15.79
N THR A 6 2.15 -25.27 -14.72
CA THR A 6 2.19 -25.82 -13.37
C THR A 6 0.87 -26.51 -13.11
N THR A 7 0.86 -27.81 -13.37
CA THR A 7 -0.13 -28.77 -12.89
C THR A 7 -0.33 -28.50 -11.40
N GLU A 8 -1.59 -28.34 -10.96
CA GLU A 8 -1.98 -28.37 -9.55
C GLU A 8 -1.53 -29.71 -8.98
N GLN A 9 -0.32 -29.75 -8.44
CA GLN A 9 0.12 -30.86 -7.60
C GLN A 9 -0.78 -30.84 -6.37
N SER A 10 -1.53 -31.92 -6.17
CA SER A 10 -2.27 -32.16 -4.95
C SER A 10 -1.38 -31.85 -3.76
N LEU A 11 -1.82 -30.92 -2.92
CA LEU A 11 -1.09 -30.54 -1.71
C LEU A 11 -1.03 -31.78 -0.80
N THR A 12 0.10 -32.46 -0.80
CA THR A 12 0.37 -33.54 0.15
C THR A 12 0.53 -32.90 1.52
N PRO A 13 0.00 -33.48 2.61
CA PRO A 13 0.15 -32.91 3.95
C PRO A 13 1.62 -32.65 4.24
N ARG A 14 1.98 -31.39 4.49
CA ARG A 14 3.38 -30.96 4.66
C ARG A 14 3.78 -30.85 6.12
N SER A 15 2.82 -30.59 7.00
CA SER A 15 3.04 -30.58 8.44
C SER A 15 2.50 -31.87 9.07
N ASN A 16 3.05 -32.25 10.22
CA ASN A 16 2.54 -33.32 11.06
C ASN A 16 2.19 -32.84 12.48
N ALA A 17 2.26 -31.52 12.70
CA ALA A 17 1.92 -30.88 13.96
C ALA A 17 1.15 -29.58 13.70
N PRO A 18 0.31 -29.15 14.64
CA PRO A 18 -0.39 -27.89 14.52
C PRO A 18 0.56 -26.69 14.39
N GLN A 19 0.13 -25.70 13.62
CA GLN A 19 0.89 -24.48 13.39
C GLN A 19 0.07 -23.24 13.80
N VAL A 20 0.76 -22.29 14.42
CA VAL A 20 0.24 -20.96 14.74
C VAL A 20 1.10 -19.93 14.02
N TRP A 21 0.49 -19.14 13.14
CA TRP A 21 1.21 -18.15 12.34
C TRP A 21 1.02 -16.75 12.89
N THR A 22 2.07 -15.94 12.87
CA THR A 22 2.02 -14.51 13.12
C THR A 22 2.64 -13.77 11.94
N ALA A 23 1.82 -13.04 11.20
CA ALA A 23 2.25 -12.16 10.13
C ALA A 23 2.41 -10.73 10.65
N SER A 24 3.58 -10.14 10.43
CA SER A 24 3.89 -8.75 10.80
C SER A 24 4.46 -8.00 9.61
N VAL A 25 4.21 -6.70 9.53
CA VAL A 25 4.72 -5.88 8.41
C VAL A 25 6.24 -5.80 8.49
N ALA A 26 6.90 -6.20 7.39
CA ALA A 26 8.35 -6.16 7.23
C ALA A 26 8.80 -4.96 6.40
N GLU A 27 8.05 -4.64 5.35
CA GLU A 27 8.26 -3.47 4.49
C GLU A 27 6.91 -2.91 4.06
N THR A 28 6.82 -1.61 3.88
CA THR A 28 5.61 -0.95 3.41
C THR A 28 5.91 0.29 2.58
N LYS A 29 5.12 0.52 1.53
CA LYS A 29 5.27 1.71 0.68
C LYS A 29 3.97 2.11 0.00
N PHE A 30 3.71 3.41 -0.03
CA PHE A 30 2.61 4.01 -0.78
C PHE A 30 3.06 4.44 -2.17
N TYR A 31 2.22 4.19 -3.16
CA TYR A 31 2.36 4.69 -4.52
C TYR A 31 1.05 5.36 -4.94
N TRP A 32 1.11 6.62 -5.37
CA TRP A 32 -0.08 7.36 -5.79
C TRP A 32 -0.60 6.83 -7.13
N TYR A 33 -1.61 5.98 -7.09
CA TYR A 33 -2.12 5.22 -8.23
C TYR A 33 -2.73 6.11 -9.32
N ASP A 34 -3.35 7.24 -8.95
CA ASP A 34 -3.90 8.17 -9.93
C ASP A 34 -2.88 8.75 -10.89
N LEU A 35 -1.60 8.82 -10.47
CA LEU A 35 -0.51 9.27 -11.32
C LEU A 35 -0.19 8.26 -12.43
N LEU A 36 -0.48 6.98 -12.23
CA LEU A 36 -0.30 5.92 -13.22
C LEU A 36 -1.45 5.88 -14.22
N VAL A 37 -2.70 5.90 -13.70
CA VAL A 37 -3.91 5.79 -14.54
C VAL A 37 -4.15 7.04 -15.38
N SER A 38 -3.83 8.22 -14.83
CA SER A 38 -4.04 9.50 -15.52
C SER A 38 -2.83 9.94 -16.35
N GLY A 39 -1.73 9.18 -16.32
CA GLY A 39 -0.55 9.46 -17.11
C GLY A 39 -0.88 9.22 -18.58
N GLY A 40 -0.80 10.28 -19.40
CA GLY A 40 -0.73 10.11 -20.86
C GLY A 40 0.53 9.34 -21.28
N GLU A 41 0.95 9.47 -22.54
CA GLU A 41 2.26 8.95 -22.94
C GLU A 41 3.35 9.42 -21.95
N LEU A 42 4.14 8.47 -21.44
CA LEU A 42 5.17 8.71 -20.44
C LEU A 42 6.00 9.95 -20.83
N PRO A 43 6.04 11.01 -20.00
CA PRO A 43 6.74 12.23 -20.37
C PRO A 43 8.21 11.95 -20.70
N ASP A 44 8.79 12.78 -21.56
CA ASP A 44 10.20 12.71 -21.99
C ASP A 44 11.13 12.53 -20.75
N PHE A 45 12.21 11.75 -20.87
CA PHE A 45 13.23 11.61 -19.81
C PHE A 45 13.83 12.95 -19.36
N ARG A 46 13.71 13.97 -20.21
CA ARG A 46 14.09 15.35 -19.93
C ARG A 46 13.15 16.06 -18.95
N ASP A 47 11.91 15.59 -18.82
CA ASP A 47 10.93 16.09 -17.86
C ASP A 47 11.15 15.45 -16.46
N PRO A 48 11.39 16.25 -15.41
CA PRO A 48 11.52 15.75 -14.05
C PRO A 48 10.29 14.98 -13.57
N VAL A 49 9.07 15.40 -13.93
CA VAL A 49 7.84 14.67 -13.56
C VAL A 49 7.82 13.32 -14.26
N GLY A 50 8.12 13.25 -15.56
CA GLY A 50 8.33 11.99 -16.27
C GLY A 50 9.31 11.04 -15.59
N ARG A 51 10.45 11.55 -15.10
CA ARG A 51 11.43 10.75 -14.34
C ARG A 51 10.86 10.25 -13.01
N TYR A 52 10.10 11.07 -12.30
CA TYR A 52 9.40 10.66 -11.08
C TYR A 52 8.44 9.48 -11.36
N LEU A 53 7.59 9.62 -12.38
CA LEU A 53 6.62 8.59 -12.77
C LEU A 53 7.30 7.29 -13.19
N ARG A 54 8.39 7.37 -13.98
CA ARG A 54 9.17 6.17 -14.35
C ARG A 54 9.80 5.49 -13.13
N ARG A 55 10.38 6.23 -12.18
CA ARG A 55 10.92 5.63 -10.96
C ARG A 55 9.84 4.91 -10.14
N MET A 56 8.66 5.50 -10.05
CA MET A 56 7.50 4.86 -9.42
C MET A 56 7.11 3.58 -10.16
N GLN A 57 7.01 3.61 -11.50
CA GLN A 57 6.68 2.44 -12.30
C GLN A 57 7.71 1.32 -12.15
N PHE A 58 9.01 1.63 -12.23
CA PHE A 58 10.08 0.64 -12.00
C PHE A 58 10.05 0.04 -10.60
N ALA A 59 9.77 0.85 -9.57
CA ALA A 59 9.66 0.36 -8.20
C ALA A 59 8.45 -0.57 -8.03
N LEU A 60 7.35 -0.29 -8.73
CA LEU A 60 6.17 -1.16 -8.78
C LEU A 60 6.47 -2.45 -9.55
N ASP A 61 7.10 -2.38 -10.72
CA ASP A 61 7.47 -3.58 -11.50
C ASP A 61 8.34 -4.53 -10.65
N GLY A 62 9.33 -4.01 -9.92
CA GLY A 62 10.14 -4.82 -9.01
C GLY A 62 9.38 -5.41 -7.82
N ALA A 63 8.28 -4.77 -7.39
CA ALA A 63 7.39 -5.32 -6.35
C ALA A 63 6.44 -6.42 -6.90
N MET A 64 6.15 -6.40 -8.19
CA MET A 64 5.28 -7.38 -8.85
C MET A 64 5.96 -8.75 -9.02
N GLU A 65 7.29 -8.77 -9.13
CA GLU A 65 8.08 -10.01 -9.16
C GLU A 65 8.03 -10.78 -7.82
N LYS A 66 7.83 -10.07 -6.70
CA LYS A 66 7.98 -10.60 -5.34
C LYS A 66 6.68 -11.15 -4.70
N ARG A 67 5.57 -11.22 -5.45
CA ARG A 67 4.24 -11.67 -4.94
C ARG A 67 3.86 -11.07 -3.57
N LEU A 68 3.95 -9.75 -3.46
CA LEU A 68 3.58 -9.02 -2.24
C LEU A 68 2.07 -8.82 -2.15
N LEU A 69 1.60 -8.30 -1.02
CA LEU A 69 0.22 -7.84 -0.86
C LEU A 69 0.13 -6.34 -1.13
N TYR A 70 -1.02 -5.90 -1.63
CA TYR A 70 -1.33 -4.49 -1.73
C TYR A 70 -2.75 -4.19 -1.26
N PHE A 71 -2.92 -2.99 -0.70
CA PHE A 71 -4.22 -2.37 -0.49
C PHE A 71 -4.41 -1.26 -1.51
N LEU A 72 -5.57 -1.22 -2.16
CA LEU A 72 -6.04 -0.01 -2.81
C LEU A 72 -6.68 0.87 -1.74
N VAL A 73 -6.08 2.03 -1.51
CA VAL A 73 -6.47 2.94 -0.44
C VAL A 73 -6.97 4.25 -1.04
N ALA A 74 -8.06 4.81 -0.49
CA ALA A 74 -8.52 6.15 -0.79
C ALA A 74 -8.17 7.12 0.34
N ARG A 75 -7.74 8.32 -0.03
CA ARG A 75 -7.59 9.48 0.88
C ARG A 75 -8.29 10.68 0.27
N PRO A 76 -8.74 11.66 1.07
CA PRO A 76 -9.32 12.88 0.53
C PRO A 76 -8.42 13.52 -0.52
N ARG A 77 -9.01 13.99 -1.61
CA ARG A 77 -8.27 14.62 -2.69
C ARG A 77 -7.50 15.84 -2.18
N VAL A 78 -6.20 15.93 -2.46
CA VAL A 78 -5.38 17.12 -2.13
C VAL A 78 -4.68 17.64 -3.36
N ARG A 79 -4.74 18.94 -3.60
CA ARG A 79 -4.08 19.62 -4.72
C ARG A 79 -3.31 20.84 -4.26
N ILE A 80 -2.27 21.20 -5.01
CA ILE A 80 -1.58 22.47 -4.81
C ILE A 80 -2.45 23.58 -5.39
N ASP A 81 -2.67 24.65 -4.62
CA ASP A 81 -3.40 25.83 -5.08
C ASP A 81 -2.50 26.66 -6.00
N THR A 82 -2.62 26.43 -7.31
CA THR A 82 -1.80 27.12 -8.32
C THR A 82 -2.21 28.58 -8.54
N ALA A 83 -3.38 29.00 -8.03
CA ALA A 83 -3.82 30.39 -8.11
C ALA A 83 -3.17 31.28 -7.04
N ARG A 84 -2.61 30.67 -5.98
CA ARG A 84 -1.93 31.39 -4.90
C ARG A 84 -0.41 31.25 -5.02
N ASN A 85 0.29 32.34 -4.70
CA ASN A 85 1.74 32.32 -4.61
C ASN A 85 2.20 31.56 -3.37
N VAL A 86 3.36 30.91 -3.49
CA VAL A 86 4.10 30.42 -2.32
C VAL A 86 4.63 31.58 -1.49
N SER A 87 4.92 31.32 -0.21
CA SER A 87 5.58 32.29 0.66
C SER A 87 6.86 31.72 1.26
N TRP A 88 7.80 32.60 1.58
CA TRP A 88 9.09 32.25 2.14
C TRP A 88 9.25 32.86 3.53
N GLY A 89 9.88 32.12 4.44
CA GLY A 89 10.35 32.66 5.71
C GLY A 89 11.37 33.78 5.50
N PHE A 90 11.38 34.77 6.39
CA PHE A 90 12.10 36.04 6.20
C PHE A 90 13.64 35.90 6.17
N PHE A 91 14.21 34.81 6.68
CA PHE A 91 15.66 34.51 6.62
C PHE A 91 15.98 33.02 6.52
N SER A 92 15.04 32.21 6.04
CA SER A 92 15.21 30.76 5.96
C SER A 92 14.73 30.21 4.63
N LEU A 93 15.11 28.97 4.34
CA LEU A 93 14.54 28.19 3.24
C LEU A 93 13.22 27.53 3.65
N LYS A 94 12.46 28.20 4.51
CA LYS A 94 11.12 27.79 4.91
C LYS A 94 10.13 28.18 3.84
N LEU A 95 9.69 27.21 3.05
CA LEU A 95 8.74 27.38 1.96
C LEU A 95 7.34 27.00 2.46
N THR A 96 6.36 27.88 2.27
CA THR A 96 4.96 27.59 2.51
C THR A 96 4.22 27.50 1.19
N VAL A 97 3.65 26.32 0.90
CA VAL A 97 2.92 26.00 -0.32
C VAL A 97 1.42 25.93 -0.01
N PRO A 98 0.57 26.71 -0.68
CA PRO A 98 -0.88 26.65 -0.47
C PRO A 98 -1.46 25.38 -1.10
N VAL A 99 -2.44 24.77 -0.44
CA VAL A 99 -3.13 23.55 -0.92
C VAL A 99 -4.64 23.66 -0.79
N LEU A 100 -5.35 22.86 -1.59
CA LEU A 100 -6.79 22.68 -1.58
C LEU A 100 -7.10 21.24 -1.18
N ILE A 101 -8.06 21.06 -0.29
CA ILE A 101 -8.38 19.76 0.31
C ILE A 101 -9.86 19.42 0.09
N GLY A 102 -10.11 18.22 -0.42
CA GLY A 102 -11.43 17.69 -0.73
C GLY A 102 -12.05 18.34 -1.97
N THR A 103 -13.28 17.93 -2.27
CA THR A 103 -14.10 18.50 -3.35
C THR A 103 -14.57 19.93 -3.07
N GLU A 104 -14.66 20.30 -1.79
CA GLU A 104 -15.00 21.65 -1.36
C GLU A 104 -13.83 22.65 -1.49
N GLU A 105 -12.65 22.17 -1.93
CA GLU A 105 -11.43 22.98 -2.09
C GLU A 105 -11.07 23.77 -0.82
N ARG A 106 -11.20 23.12 0.34
CA ARG A 106 -10.88 23.75 1.62
C ARG A 106 -9.41 24.17 1.64
N LYS A 107 -9.18 25.46 1.85
CA LYS A 107 -7.83 26.06 1.84
C LYS A 107 -6.98 25.56 3.00
N GLY A 108 -5.76 25.15 2.69
CA GLY A 108 -4.71 24.79 3.64
C GLY A 108 -3.33 25.25 3.15
N SER A 109 -2.29 24.84 3.86
CA SER A 109 -0.90 25.09 3.45
C SER A 109 0.06 24.06 4.03
N ILE A 110 1.09 23.71 3.26
CA ILE A 110 2.23 22.89 3.67
C ILE A 110 3.40 23.80 3.92
N THR A 111 3.99 23.72 5.11
CA THR A 111 5.24 24.44 5.39
C THR A 111 6.37 23.44 5.49
N MET A 112 7.42 23.66 4.71
CA MET A 112 8.61 22.81 4.67
C MET A 112 9.87 23.64 4.91
N ASP A 113 10.79 23.09 5.68
CA ASP A 113 12.13 23.63 5.84
C ASP A 113 13.04 22.91 4.83
N LEU A 114 13.43 23.61 3.76
CA LEU A 114 14.23 23.03 2.69
C LEU A 114 15.72 23.06 3.03
N GLU A 115 16.42 21.96 2.73
CA GLU A 115 17.87 21.89 2.74
C GLU A 115 18.40 22.10 1.32
N VAL A 116 19.56 22.77 1.18
CA VAL A 116 20.19 22.98 -0.13
C VAL A 116 20.84 21.66 -0.56
N PRO A 117 20.43 21.04 -1.68
CA PRO A 117 21.06 19.82 -2.17
C PRO A 117 22.54 20.05 -2.50
N PHE A 118 23.36 19.01 -2.33
CA PHE A 118 24.80 19.09 -2.62
C PHE A 118 25.10 19.53 -4.06
N ASP A 119 24.32 19.02 -5.03
CA ASP A 119 24.50 19.32 -6.46
C ASP A 119 23.84 20.64 -6.90
N ALA A 120 23.30 21.45 -5.97
CA ALA A 120 22.58 22.67 -6.29
C ALA A 120 23.50 23.80 -6.76
N THR A 121 23.09 24.51 -7.81
CA THR A 121 23.75 25.76 -8.24
C THR A 121 23.16 26.98 -7.52
N TYR A 122 21.89 26.93 -7.17
CA TYR A 122 21.21 28.01 -6.45
C TYR A 122 21.12 27.72 -4.95
N LYS A 123 21.31 28.77 -4.13
CA LYS A 123 21.08 28.71 -2.68
C LYS A 123 19.60 28.70 -2.30
N LYS A 124 18.72 29.10 -3.23
CA LYS A 124 17.26 29.15 -3.07
C LYS A 124 16.65 28.71 -4.41
N PRO A 125 15.72 27.74 -4.42
CA PRO A 125 15.20 27.22 -5.68
C PRO A 125 14.17 28.18 -6.28
N LEU A 126 14.04 28.14 -7.60
CA LEU A 126 12.85 28.65 -8.27
C LEU A 126 11.72 27.63 -8.08
N VAL A 127 10.54 28.13 -7.73
CA VAL A 127 9.39 27.28 -7.41
C VAL A 127 8.39 27.34 -8.56
N GLN A 128 7.96 26.18 -9.04
CA GLN A 128 6.85 26.06 -9.98
C GLN A 128 5.77 25.18 -9.36
N LEU A 129 4.53 25.64 -9.45
CA LEU A 129 3.36 24.94 -8.91
C LEU A 129 2.59 24.27 -10.04
N GLN A 130 2.27 22.99 -9.85
CA GLN A 130 1.33 22.24 -10.66
C GLN A 130 0.30 21.59 -9.73
N ASP A 131 -0.87 21.23 -10.25
CA ASP A 131 -1.99 20.65 -9.49
C ASP A 131 -1.56 19.52 -8.52
N LYS A 132 -0.70 18.61 -8.99
CA LYS A 132 -0.22 17.45 -8.23
C LYS A 132 1.23 17.54 -7.78
N PHE A 133 2.01 18.49 -8.32
CA PHE A 133 3.47 18.53 -8.13
C PHE A 133 3.98 19.94 -7.81
N LEU A 134 4.90 19.99 -6.86
CA LEU A 134 5.79 21.10 -6.60
C LEU A 134 7.12 20.81 -7.31
N LEU A 135 7.57 21.71 -8.18
CA LEU A 135 8.89 21.62 -8.80
C LEU A 135 9.83 22.64 -8.16
N LEU A 136 10.92 22.15 -7.57
CA LEU A 136 12.00 22.96 -7.03
C LEU A 136 13.18 22.93 -8.00
N ASN A 137 13.44 24.05 -8.65
CA ASN A 137 14.57 24.20 -9.57
C ASN A 137 15.76 24.84 -8.84
N TRP A 138 16.78 24.02 -8.58
CA TRP A 138 18.03 24.40 -7.93
C TRP A 138 19.14 24.80 -8.92
N GLY A 139 18.79 25.04 -10.19
CA GLY A 139 19.69 25.39 -11.29
C GLY A 139 20.12 24.15 -12.08
N SER A 140 21.18 23.50 -11.63
CA SER A 140 21.72 22.24 -12.19
C SER A 140 20.81 21.03 -12.03
N MET A 141 19.88 21.07 -11.07
CA MET A 141 18.93 20.00 -10.81
C MET A 141 17.52 20.55 -10.61
N MET A 142 16.53 19.72 -10.94
CA MET A 142 15.12 19.98 -10.65
C MET A 142 14.55 18.80 -9.86
N GLU A 143 13.93 19.12 -8.74
CA GLU A 143 13.34 18.16 -7.83
C GLU A 143 11.81 18.24 -7.93
N PRO A 144 11.14 17.19 -8.45
CA PRO A 144 9.70 17.08 -8.40
C PRO A 144 9.27 16.42 -7.09
N LEU A 145 8.34 17.06 -6.38
CA LEU A 145 7.69 16.53 -5.19
C LEU A 145 6.18 16.47 -5.45
N SER A 146 5.57 15.30 -5.35
CA SER A 146 4.12 15.22 -5.39
C SER A 146 3.53 15.83 -4.12
N VAL A 147 2.30 16.34 -4.20
CA VAL A 147 1.63 16.90 -3.01
C VAL A 147 1.55 15.88 -1.86
N HIS A 148 1.42 14.60 -2.16
CA HIS A 148 1.41 13.54 -1.14
C HIS A 148 2.80 13.21 -0.59
N ASP A 149 3.88 13.36 -1.37
CA ASP A 149 5.24 13.33 -0.80
C ASP A 149 5.42 14.44 0.22
N LEU A 150 4.87 15.62 -0.06
CA LEU A 150 4.93 16.74 0.87
C LEU A 150 4.16 16.46 2.16
N ILE A 151 2.97 15.84 2.07
CA ILE A 151 2.16 15.48 3.25
C ILE A 151 2.86 14.40 4.09
N GLN A 152 3.50 13.41 3.46
CA GLN A 152 4.21 12.34 4.17
C GLN A 152 5.49 12.84 4.86
N ARG A 153 6.24 13.73 4.20
CA ARG A 153 7.50 14.25 4.73
C ARG A 153 7.31 15.35 5.76
N TYR A 154 6.23 16.13 5.64
CA TYR A 154 6.00 17.31 6.47
C TYR A 154 4.66 17.20 7.18
N ASP A 155 4.70 17.30 8.50
CA ASP A 155 3.50 17.23 9.32
C ASP A 155 2.56 18.41 9.02
N MET A 156 1.40 18.07 8.47
CA MET A 156 0.35 19.05 8.18
C MET A 156 -0.74 19.10 9.26
N ASN A 157 -0.67 18.25 10.29
CA ASN A 157 -1.80 17.98 11.19
C ASN A 157 -3.10 17.65 10.42
N LEU A 158 -2.98 17.04 9.24
CA LEU A 158 -4.12 16.58 8.45
C LEU A 158 -4.45 15.14 8.82
N ASP A 159 -5.41 14.99 9.74
CA ASP A 159 -5.83 13.70 10.26
C ASP A 159 -6.89 13.04 9.37
N PHE A 160 -6.50 12.70 8.13
CA PHE A 160 -7.37 11.95 7.23
C PHE A 160 -7.02 10.46 7.28
N PRO A 161 -7.99 9.58 7.59
CA PRO A 161 -7.76 8.16 7.50
C PRO A 161 -7.59 7.73 6.03
N SER A 162 -6.85 6.64 5.87
CA SER A 162 -6.67 5.91 4.63
C SER A 162 -7.74 4.82 4.55
N THR A 163 -8.75 4.99 3.69
CA THR A 163 -9.82 4.00 3.54
C THR A 163 -9.38 2.87 2.61
N VAL A 164 -9.23 1.66 3.13
CA VAL A 164 -8.97 0.45 2.35
C VAL A 164 -10.23 0.09 1.56
N LEU A 165 -10.09 0.05 0.23
CA LEU A 165 -11.17 -0.25 -0.71
C LEU A 165 -11.09 -1.66 -1.30
N TYR A 166 -9.87 -2.22 -1.35
CA TYR A 166 -9.61 -3.51 -1.96
C TYR A 166 -8.27 -4.07 -1.48
N VAL A 167 -8.20 -5.39 -1.29
CA VAL A 167 -6.98 -6.14 -0.97
C VAL A 167 -6.63 -7.06 -2.14
N GLY A 168 -5.36 -7.11 -2.53
CA GLY A 168 -4.92 -8.03 -3.58
C GLY A 168 -3.45 -8.39 -3.51
N GLN A 169 -3.01 -9.24 -4.43
CA GLN A 169 -1.61 -9.61 -4.60
C GLN A 169 -0.97 -8.84 -5.76
N THR A 170 0.30 -8.44 -5.62
CA THR A 170 1.05 -7.71 -6.66
C THR A 170 1.43 -8.58 -7.85
N ARG A 171 1.29 -9.91 -7.76
CA ARG A 171 1.61 -10.82 -8.87
C ARG A 171 0.69 -10.56 -10.05
N ASP A 172 1.22 -9.88 -11.05
CA ASP A 172 0.53 -9.61 -12.30
C ASP A 172 1.52 -9.72 -13.46
N PRO A 173 1.57 -10.90 -14.12
CA PRO A 173 2.55 -11.19 -15.18
C PRO A 173 2.53 -10.20 -16.35
N GLU A 174 1.44 -9.47 -16.54
CA GLU A 174 1.28 -8.53 -17.65
C GLU A 174 1.68 -7.09 -17.27
N GLY A 175 1.99 -6.82 -16.00
CA GLY A 175 2.36 -5.47 -15.55
C GLY A 175 1.20 -4.49 -15.54
N LYS A 176 -0.05 -4.96 -15.58
CA LYS A 176 -1.28 -4.13 -15.64
C LYS A 176 -1.40 -3.18 -14.45
N ILE A 177 -1.02 -3.59 -13.24
CA ILE A 177 -1.05 -2.74 -12.03
C ILE A 177 -0.08 -1.58 -12.18
N ALA A 178 1.20 -1.84 -12.47
CA ALA A 178 2.23 -0.79 -12.62
C ALA A 178 1.95 0.13 -13.83
N LYS A 179 1.25 -0.36 -14.86
CA LYS A 179 0.82 0.42 -16.03
C LYS A 179 -0.50 1.16 -15.82
N GLY A 180 -1.17 1.00 -14.68
CA GLY A 180 -2.47 1.64 -14.43
C GLY A 180 -3.61 1.09 -15.31
N THR A 181 -3.49 -0.12 -15.83
CA THR A 181 -4.48 -0.76 -16.72
C THR A 181 -5.20 -1.95 -16.08
N CYS A 182 -4.98 -2.21 -14.79
CA CYS A 182 -5.67 -3.28 -14.06
C CYS A 182 -7.17 -2.95 -13.92
N SER A 183 -8.02 -3.78 -14.53
CA SER A 183 -9.45 -3.51 -14.69
C SER A 183 -10.21 -3.44 -13.36
N ILE A 184 -9.93 -4.37 -12.43
CA ILE A 184 -10.59 -4.40 -11.12
C ILE A 184 -10.19 -3.18 -10.29
N VAL A 185 -8.90 -2.86 -10.23
CA VAL A 185 -8.37 -1.70 -9.50
C VAL A 185 -8.93 -0.40 -10.07
N ASN A 186 -8.97 -0.26 -11.41
CA ASN A 186 -9.54 0.90 -12.07
C ASN A 186 -11.05 1.04 -11.84
N ARG A 187 -11.79 -0.07 -11.79
CA ARG A 187 -13.23 -0.04 -11.46
C ARG A 187 -13.46 0.51 -10.05
N VAL A 188 -12.68 0.05 -9.07
CA VAL A 188 -12.77 0.53 -7.68
C VAL A 188 -12.38 2.00 -7.59
N ARG A 189 -11.23 2.36 -8.17
CA ARG A 189 -10.77 3.75 -8.26
C ARG A 189 -11.84 4.67 -8.83
N ASN A 190 -12.44 4.31 -9.96
CA ASN A 190 -13.39 5.17 -10.66
C ASN A 190 -14.67 5.46 -9.83
N ARG A 191 -15.00 4.62 -8.84
CA ARG A 191 -16.12 4.88 -7.92
C ARG A 191 -15.83 6.03 -6.95
N VAL A 192 -14.56 6.29 -6.64
CA VAL A 192 -14.16 7.28 -5.61
C VAL A 192 -13.37 8.47 -6.16
N MET A 193 -12.93 8.42 -7.43
CA MET A 193 -11.94 9.32 -8.01
C MET A 193 -12.31 10.82 -8.03
N LEU A 194 -13.59 11.16 -7.88
CA LEU A 194 -14.02 12.56 -7.83
C LEU A 194 -13.66 13.21 -6.49
N GLU A 195 -13.75 12.43 -5.42
CA GLU A 195 -13.62 12.88 -4.04
C GLU A 195 -12.27 12.50 -3.40
N HIS A 196 -11.66 11.43 -3.91
CA HIS A 196 -10.50 10.82 -3.29
C HIS A 196 -9.35 10.65 -4.28
N ASP A 197 -8.14 10.80 -3.75
CA ASP A 197 -6.93 10.28 -4.36
C ASP A 197 -6.76 8.81 -3.97
N THR A 198 -6.30 7.98 -4.91
CA THR A 198 -6.14 6.54 -4.71
C THR A 198 -4.68 6.12 -4.70
N PHE A 199 -4.33 5.18 -3.82
CA PHE A 199 -2.97 4.72 -3.59
C PHE A 199 -2.90 3.20 -3.62
N LEU A 200 -1.78 2.68 -4.09
CA LEU A 200 -1.36 1.32 -3.80
C LEU A 200 -0.47 1.36 -2.56
N LEU A 201 -0.96 0.81 -1.45
CA LEU A 201 -0.15 0.50 -0.29
C LEU A 201 0.39 -0.92 -0.47
N ILE A 202 1.66 -1.05 -0.85
CA ILE A 202 2.31 -2.36 -1.00
C ILE A 202 2.97 -2.74 0.31
N GLN A 203 2.79 -4.00 0.72
CA GLN A 203 3.31 -4.54 1.97
C GLN A 203 3.96 -5.91 1.78
N ARG A 204 5.12 -6.07 2.40
CA ARG A 204 5.78 -7.37 2.61
C ARG A 204 5.57 -7.77 4.07
N TYR A 205 5.30 -9.04 4.30
CA TYR A 205 5.07 -9.59 5.62
C TYR A 205 6.20 -10.53 6.00
N ASP A 206 6.59 -10.50 7.27
CA ASP A 206 7.39 -11.55 7.89
C ASP A 206 6.44 -12.47 8.66
N VAL A 207 6.55 -13.78 8.40
CA VAL A 207 5.64 -14.79 8.96
C VAL A 207 6.43 -15.67 9.91
N LYS A 208 6.17 -15.48 11.21
CA LYS A 208 6.67 -16.37 12.24
C LYS A 208 5.71 -17.54 12.40
N VAL A 209 6.24 -18.76 12.33
CA VAL A 209 5.51 -20.01 12.54
C VAL A 209 5.91 -20.60 13.89
N ASP A 210 4.96 -20.74 14.80
CA ASP A 210 5.12 -21.47 16.05
C ASP A 210 4.52 -22.88 15.89
N THR A 211 5.35 -23.91 16.00
CA THR A 211 4.95 -25.32 15.86
C THR A 211 5.85 -26.25 16.68
N SER A 212 5.34 -27.43 17.05
CA SER A 212 6.15 -28.50 17.66
C SER A 212 6.78 -29.45 16.65
N ALA A 213 6.51 -29.28 15.35
CA ALA A 213 7.15 -30.06 14.29
C ALA A 213 8.67 -29.87 14.32
N ARG A 214 9.42 -30.97 14.16
CA ARG A 214 10.89 -30.94 14.12
C ARG A 214 11.45 -30.89 12.70
N ASP A 215 10.59 -31.06 11.68
CA ASP A 215 11.01 -31.21 10.29
C ASP A 215 10.82 -29.91 9.51
N ILE A 216 11.85 -29.51 8.76
CA ILE A 216 11.89 -28.24 8.02
C ILE A 216 10.95 -28.29 6.79
N SER A 217 10.60 -29.50 6.33
CA SER A 217 9.66 -29.69 5.20
C SER A 217 8.23 -29.20 5.48
N ALA A 218 7.92 -28.85 6.73
CA ALA A 218 6.62 -28.31 7.17
C ALA A 218 6.47 -26.80 6.95
N GLU A 219 7.52 -26.09 6.51
CA GLU A 219 7.44 -24.66 6.23
C GLU A 219 6.59 -24.38 4.99
N ALA A 220 5.59 -23.50 5.18
CA ALA A 220 4.77 -23.03 4.08
C ALA A 220 5.58 -22.20 3.09
N SER A 221 5.31 -22.39 1.80
CA SER A 221 5.88 -21.53 0.77
C SER A 221 5.42 -20.09 0.97
N GLU A 222 6.24 -19.11 0.57
CA GLU A 222 5.89 -17.68 0.59
C GLU A 222 4.55 -17.43 -0.12
N ARG A 223 4.30 -18.15 -1.22
CA ARG A 223 3.00 -18.10 -1.93
C ARG A 223 1.84 -18.48 -1.00
N SER A 224 1.94 -19.62 -0.31
CA SER A 224 0.89 -20.09 0.59
C SER A 224 0.68 -19.12 1.75
N GLN A 225 1.77 -18.57 2.31
CA GLN A 225 1.70 -17.56 3.36
C GLN A 225 0.95 -16.30 2.88
N VAL A 226 1.28 -15.79 1.71
CA VAL A 226 0.63 -14.62 1.11
C VAL A 226 -0.86 -14.90 0.84
N GLU A 227 -1.21 -16.08 0.32
CA GLU A 227 -2.61 -16.47 0.08
C GLU A 227 -3.43 -16.52 1.39
N MET A 228 -2.87 -17.07 2.47
CA MET A 228 -3.52 -17.11 3.78
C MET A 228 -3.72 -15.70 4.38
N ILE A 229 -2.70 -14.85 4.29
CA ILE A 229 -2.76 -13.47 4.79
C ILE A 229 -3.74 -12.64 3.95
N GLU A 230 -3.76 -12.82 2.63
CA GLU A 230 -4.73 -12.16 1.73
C GLU A 230 -6.16 -12.50 2.15
N ALA A 231 -6.47 -13.79 2.37
CA ALA A 231 -7.80 -14.22 2.77
C ALA A 231 -8.25 -13.58 4.10
N ALA A 232 -7.35 -13.54 5.09
CA ALA A 232 -7.62 -12.89 6.37
C ALA A 232 -7.85 -11.38 6.22
N LEU A 233 -7.05 -10.69 5.39
CA LEU A 233 -7.18 -9.25 5.16
C LEU A 233 -8.43 -8.88 4.35
N ILE A 234 -8.83 -9.70 3.38
CA ILE A 234 -10.09 -9.55 2.65
C ILE A 234 -11.25 -9.61 3.64
N ALA A 235 -11.31 -10.66 4.47
CA ALA A 235 -12.37 -10.80 5.47
C ALA A 235 -12.40 -9.64 6.47
N TYR A 236 -11.23 -9.11 6.84
CA TYR A 236 -11.11 -8.02 7.79
C TYR A 236 -11.53 -6.65 7.23
N PHE A 237 -11.05 -6.29 6.03
CA PHE A 237 -11.29 -4.97 5.45
C PHE A 237 -12.45 -4.91 4.47
N GLU A 238 -12.62 -5.92 3.62
CA GLU A 238 -13.71 -5.99 2.62
C GLU A 238 -14.98 -6.65 3.17
N GLY A 239 -14.89 -7.33 4.32
CA GLY A 239 -16.02 -7.97 5.00
C GLY A 239 -16.36 -9.37 4.48
N PRO A 240 -17.45 -9.98 4.99
CA PRO A 240 -17.84 -11.36 4.66
C PRO A 240 -18.40 -11.51 3.24
N GLU A 241 -18.94 -10.43 2.66
CA GLU A 241 -19.51 -10.40 1.31
C GLU A 241 -18.86 -9.31 0.47
N PRO A 242 -17.61 -9.50 0.03
CA PRO A 242 -16.88 -8.49 -0.72
C PRO A 242 -17.56 -8.22 -2.07
N GLN A 243 -18.11 -7.02 -2.23
CA GLN A 243 -18.94 -6.62 -3.39
C GLN A 243 -18.23 -6.71 -4.75
N LEU A 244 -16.90 -6.77 -4.74
CA LEU A 244 -16.06 -6.74 -5.94
C LEU A 244 -15.69 -8.14 -6.45
N ARG A 245 -16.03 -9.18 -5.69
CA ARG A 245 -15.66 -10.57 -5.95
C ARG A 245 -16.91 -11.36 -6.28
N ASN A 246 -16.87 -12.12 -7.37
CA ASN A 246 -18.01 -12.95 -7.75
C ASN A 246 -18.08 -14.22 -6.87
N GLU A 247 -19.24 -14.88 -6.86
CA GLU A 247 -19.48 -16.06 -6.03
C GLU A 247 -18.54 -17.23 -6.35
N ILE A 248 -18.20 -17.42 -7.63
CA ILE A 248 -17.30 -18.48 -8.08
C ILE A 248 -15.89 -18.25 -7.52
N GLU A 249 -15.34 -17.04 -7.65
CA GLU A 249 -14.04 -16.65 -7.10
C GLU A 249 -13.99 -16.86 -5.59
N ARG A 250 -15.07 -16.51 -4.88
CA ARG A 250 -15.17 -16.73 -3.44
C ARG A 250 -15.17 -18.22 -3.09
N GLY A 251 -15.94 -19.03 -3.82
CA GLY A 251 -16.01 -20.48 -3.65
C GLY A 251 -14.65 -21.15 -3.86
N THR A 252 -14.00 -20.88 -5.00
CA THR A 252 -12.67 -21.41 -5.32
C THR A 252 -11.61 -20.98 -4.31
N ARG A 253 -11.63 -19.71 -3.86
CA ARG A 253 -10.72 -19.27 -2.81
C ARG A 253 -10.97 -20.03 -1.50
N ARG A 254 -12.23 -20.16 -1.08
CA ARG A 254 -12.58 -20.86 0.16
C ARG A 254 -12.08 -22.30 0.16
N GLU A 255 -12.34 -23.04 -0.92
CA GLU A 255 -11.86 -24.43 -1.09
C GLU A 255 -10.33 -24.50 -1.00
N HIS A 256 -9.64 -23.64 -1.74
CA HIS A 256 -8.17 -23.59 -1.72
C HIS A 256 -7.59 -23.22 -0.34
N ILE A 257 -8.22 -22.29 0.38
CA ILE A 257 -7.82 -21.92 1.74
C ILE A 257 -8.06 -23.09 2.72
N ALA A 258 -9.16 -23.83 2.57
CA ALA A 258 -9.41 -25.03 3.36
C ALA A 258 -8.29 -26.07 3.15
N ASP A 259 -7.95 -26.34 1.89
CA ASP A 259 -6.84 -27.25 1.54
C ASP A 259 -5.50 -26.79 2.14
N LEU A 260 -5.21 -25.50 2.14
CA LEU A 260 -4.00 -24.95 2.77
C LEU A 260 -4.03 -25.12 4.30
N CYS A 261 -5.18 -24.91 4.95
CA CYS A 261 -5.33 -25.11 6.39
C CYS A 261 -5.03 -26.57 6.77
N ASP A 262 -5.59 -27.52 6.01
CA ASP A 262 -5.37 -28.95 6.22
C ASP A 262 -3.92 -29.35 5.92
N THR A 263 -3.33 -28.81 4.84
CA THR A 263 -1.96 -29.10 4.42
C THR A 263 -0.93 -28.71 5.48
N TYR A 264 -1.14 -27.57 6.14
CA TYR A 264 -0.21 -27.02 7.13
C TYR A 264 -0.66 -27.23 8.58
N TYR A 265 -1.81 -27.87 8.82
CA TYR A 265 -2.42 -27.99 10.14
C TYR A 265 -2.52 -26.62 10.84
N LEU A 266 -2.95 -25.60 10.10
CA LEU A 266 -3.01 -24.23 10.61
C LEU A 266 -4.18 -24.08 11.60
N GLU A 267 -3.87 -23.79 12.85
CA GLU A 267 -4.90 -23.53 13.87
C GLU A 267 -5.37 -22.07 13.84
N LYS A 268 -4.42 -21.14 13.70
CA LYS A 268 -4.72 -19.70 13.69
C LYS A 268 -3.62 -18.89 13.01
N LEU A 269 -4.05 -17.75 12.46
CA LEU A 269 -3.19 -16.72 11.91
C LEU A 269 -3.44 -15.41 12.66
N THR A 270 -2.42 -14.85 13.31
CA THR A 270 -2.45 -13.47 13.79
C THR A 270 -1.87 -12.54 12.73
N VAL A 271 -2.55 -11.44 12.43
CA VAL A 271 -2.05 -10.37 11.55
C VAL A 271 -1.85 -9.10 12.38
N ASP A 272 -0.64 -8.53 12.32
CA ASP A 272 -0.27 -7.28 12.97
C ASP A 272 0.23 -6.27 11.93
N LEU A 273 -0.59 -5.24 11.67
CA LEU A 273 -0.25 -4.17 10.74
C LEU A 273 0.52 -3.01 11.39
N GLY A 274 0.75 -3.07 12.71
CA GLY A 274 1.50 -2.03 13.42
C GLY A 274 3.00 -2.18 13.22
N PHE A 275 3.70 -1.05 13.14
CA PHE A 275 5.16 -0.97 13.14
C PHE A 275 5.63 0.40 13.67
N GLN A 276 6.91 0.50 14.02
CA GLN A 276 7.49 1.75 14.52
C GLN A 276 7.68 2.76 13.39
N GLY A 277 7.29 4.01 13.63
CA GLY A 277 7.38 5.08 12.64
C GLY A 277 6.17 5.18 11.69
N ALA A 278 5.11 4.40 11.92
CA ALA A 278 3.85 4.56 11.19
C ALA A 278 3.27 5.98 11.38
N ASP A 279 3.00 6.65 10.27
CA ASP A 279 2.43 8.00 10.21
C ASP A 279 0.89 7.98 9.99
N SER A 280 0.30 9.14 9.70
CA SER A 280 -1.15 9.25 9.44
C SER A 280 -1.60 8.62 8.12
N PHE A 281 -0.68 8.24 7.22
CA PHE A 281 -1.05 7.43 6.06
C PHE A 281 -1.39 6.00 6.44
N HIS A 282 -0.86 5.53 7.57
CA HIS A 282 -1.11 4.20 8.11
C HIS A 282 -2.29 4.14 9.08
N ASP A 283 -3.00 5.26 9.29
CA ASP A 283 -4.32 5.25 9.93
C ASP A 283 -5.35 4.66 8.97
N LEU A 284 -5.34 3.32 8.85
CA LEU A 284 -6.20 2.59 7.93
C LEU A 284 -7.62 2.44 8.52
N ALA A 285 -8.61 2.39 7.64
CA ALA A 285 -10.01 2.12 7.98
C ALA A 285 -10.71 1.43 6.80
N SER A 286 -11.88 0.88 7.01
CA SER A 286 -12.82 0.49 5.95
C SER A 286 -14.25 0.52 6.49
N ASP A 287 -15.23 0.15 5.67
CA ASP A 287 -16.61 -0.01 6.12
C ASP A 287 -16.76 -1.11 7.20
N HIS A 288 -15.80 -2.02 7.29
CA HIS A 288 -15.78 -3.15 8.23
C HIS A 288 -14.71 -3.01 9.32
N ALA A 289 -13.73 -2.14 9.13
CA ALA A 289 -12.64 -1.88 10.07
C ALA A 289 -12.62 -0.42 10.56
N PRO A 290 -12.67 -0.16 11.89
CA PRO A 290 -12.57 1.18 12.42
C PRO A 290 -11.18 1.72 12.13
N LYS A 291 -11.08 3.04 12.11
CA LYS A 291 -9.80 3.74 12.02
C LYS A 291 -8.83 3.24 13.10
N SER A 292 -7.69 2.70 12.68
CA SER A 292 -6.57 2.42 13.57
C SER A 292 -5.24 2.54 12.83
N ARG A 293 -4.20 2.95 13.57
CA ARG A 293 -2.82 2.88 13.09
C ARG A 293 -2.25 1.47 13.19
N ARG A 294 -2.83 0.64 14.04
CA ARG A 294 -2.44 -0.75 14.29
C ARG A 294 -3.66 -1.64 14.26
N HIS A 295 -3.87 -2.29 13.13
CA HIS A 295 -4.82 -3.40 13.08
C HIS A 295 -4.12 -4.67 13.55
N LEU A 296 -4.51 -5.14 14.74
CA LEU A 296 -4.08 -6.41 15.31
C LEU A 296 -5.31 -7.31 15.47
N PHE A 297 -5.30 -8.46 14.81
CA PHE A 297 -6.40 -9.41 14.87
C PHE A 297 -5.93 -10.85 14.67
N GLU A 298 -6.70 -11.78 15.22
CA GLU A 298 -6.59 -13.21 14.97
C GLU A 298 -7.64 -13.65 13.95
N CYS A 299 -7.25 -14.63 13.14
CA CYS A 299 -8.06 -15.26 12.14
C CYS A 299 -7.98 -16.78 12.34
N VAL A 300 -9.14 -17.39 12.53
CA VAL A 300 -9.33 -18.85 12.50
C VAL A 300 -10.10 -19.19 11.23
N PHE A 301 -9.75 -20.25 10.54
CA PHE A 301 -10.42 -20.64 9.30
C PHE A 301 -11.35 -21.82 9.58
N ASP A 302 -12.64 -21.65 9.30
CA ASP A 302 -13.67 -22.70 9.41
C ASP A 302 -14.09 -23.10 8.00
N GLU A 303 -13.72 -24.31 7.57
CA GLU A 303 -13.89 -24.79 6.18
C GLU A 303 -13.41 -23.76 5.13
N GLY A 304 -12.25 -23.16 5.38
CA GLY A 304 -11.65 -22.11 4.53
C GLY A 304 -12.29 -20.72 4.66
N THR A 305 -13.32 -20.56 5.49
CA THR A 305 -13.97 -19.27 5.77
C THR A 305 -13.25 -18.56 6.92
N PRO A 306 -12.71 -17.35 6.72
CA PRO A 306 -12.00 -16.62 7.78
C PRO A 306 -12.96 -16.07 8.85
N ALA A 307 -12.73 -16.41 10.11
CA ALA A 307 -13.38 -15.87 11.29
C ALA A 307 -12.43 -14.96 12.06
N ILE A 308 -12.75 -13.66 12.13
CA ILE A 308 -11.86 -12.62 12.66
C ILE A 308 -12.22 -12.25 14.10
N THR A 309 -11.23 -12.22 14.98
CA THR A 309 -11.32 -11.65 16.33
C THR A 309 -10.27 -10.54 16.51
N ARG A 310 -10.69 -9.31 16.83
CA ARG A 310 -9.74 -8.23 17.13
C ARG A 310 -9.08 -8.42 18.48
N LEU A 311 -7.78 -8.10 18.54
CA LEU A 311 -7.01 -8.10 19.78
C LEU A 311 -6.77 -6.67 20.27
N GLY A 312 -6.29 -6.52 21.51
CA GLY A 312 -5.91 -5.23 22.06
C GLY A 312 -4.62 -4.71 21.45
N GLU A 313 -4.58 -3.43 21.06
CA GLU A 313 -3.40 -2.83 20.40
C GLU A 313 -2.14 -2.77 21.28
N LYS A 314 -2.24 -3.06 22.59
CA LYS A 314 -1.11 -3.07 23.54
C LYS A 314 -0.52 -4.46 23.78
N ASP A 315 -1.07 -5.49 23.13
CA ASP A 315 -0.77 -6.88 23.47
C ASP A 315 0.59 -7.38 22.94
N ARG A 316 1.24 -6.62 22.05
CA ARG A 316 2.52 -7.00 21.41
C ARG A 316 3.42 -5.80 21.14
N ALA A 317 4.74 -6.00 21.13
CA ALA A 317 5.71 -4.97 20.73
C ALA A 317 5.59 -4.64 19.23
N LEU A 318 5.90 -3.41 18.84
CA LEU A 318 5.88 -2.99 17.44
C LEU A 318 7.20 -3.36 16.73
N PRO A 319 7.14 -4.01 15.56
CA PRO A 319 8.33 -4.29 14.76
C PRO A 319 8.99 -3.00 14.27
N VAL A 320 10.32 -3.02 14.16
CA VAL A 320 11.11 -2.00 13.46
C VAL A 320 11.25 -2.48 12.03
N LEU A 321 10.84 -1.67 11.05
CA LEU A 321 11.00 -2.01 9.64
C LEU A 321 12.48 -2.00 9.26
N LYS A 322 12.87 -2.87 8.33
CA LYS A 322 14.21 -2.84 7.75
C LYS A 322 14.22 -1.79 6.63
N ASP A 323 15.17 -0.87 6.69
CA ASP A 323 15.35 0.19 5.68
C ASP A 323 15.68 -0.34 4.27
#